data_AF-A0A7S2K6I3-F1
#
_entry.id   AF-A0A7S2K6I3-F1
#
_cell.length_a   1.000
_cell.length_b   1.000
_cell.length_c   1.000
_cell.angle_alpha   90.00
_cell.angle_beta   90.00
_cell.angle_gamma   90.00
#
_symmetry.space_group_name_H-M   'P 1'
#
loop_
_entity.id
_entity.type
_entity.pdbx_description
1 polymer ?
#
loop_
_entity_poly.entity_id
_entity_poly.type
_entity_poly.pdbx_seq_one_letter_code
_entity_poly.pdbx_strand_id
1 'polypeptide(L)'
;AQARLDRDSPLARRRRPQPRAPASPMAMRPTAALRAAAPLALALGAVAQVQPIEQVNTRCLVYQGDGCHKLTDKTACLNSRDGRYMDQLNGRTIRGDPCVWFQAQSGGAKSEPFSYIIRK
;
A
#
# COMPACT_ATOMS: atom_id res chain seq x y z
N ALA A 1 49.09 -14.74 -26.16
CA ALA A 1 49.05 -14.24 -24.78
C ALA A 1 47.71 -14.63 -24.16
N GLN A 2 47.72 -15.68 -23.34
CA GLN A 2 46.57 -16.13 -22.55
C GLN A 2 46.50 -15.33 -21.25
N ALA A 3 45.30 -14.92 -20.85
CA ALA A 3 44.90 -14.83 -19.44
C ALA A 3 43.36 -14.84 -19.38
N ARG A 4 42.79 -16.06 -19.35
CA ARG A 4 41.48 -16.32 -18.77
C ARG A 4 41.66 -16.31 -17.26
N LEU A 5 40.80 -15.60 -16.54
CA LEU A 5 40.53 -15.87 -15.12
C LEU A 5 39.02 -15.97 -14.94
N ASP A 6 38.55 -17.20 -15.10
CA ASP A 6 37.40 -17.76 -14.40
C ASP A 6 37.57 -17.61 -12.89
N ARG A 7 36.51 -17.20 -12.18
CA ARG A 7 36.14 -17.80 -10.89
C ARG A 7 34.76 -17.37 -10.41
N ASP A 8 33.81 -18.25 -10.67
CA ASP A 8 32.86 -18.76 -9.68
C ASP A 8 33.07 -18.30 -8.22
N SER A 9 32.01 -17.74 -7.64
CA SER A 9 31.70 -17.99 -6.23
C SER A 9 30.18 -17.94 -5.97
N PRO A 10 29.52 -19.10 -6.01
CA PRO A 10 28.15 -19.30 -5.55
C PRO A 10 28.17 -19.81 -4.11
N LEU A 11 28.36 -18.95 -3.11
CA LEU A 11 28.24 -19.27 -1.67
C LEU A 11 28.17 -17.92 -0.92
N ALA A 12 27.06 -17.46 -0.38
CA ALA A 12 26.43 -18.06 0.77
C ALA A 12 24.98 -17.53 0.94
N ARG A 13 24.01 -18.29 0.42
CA ARG A 13 22.65 -18.31 0.97
C ARG A 13 22.73 -18.89 2.39
N ARG A 14 23.04 -18.05 3.39
CA ARG A 14 22.84 -18.43 4.80
C ARG A 14 21.34 -18.46 5.06
N ARG A 15 20.73 -19.63 4.85
CA ARG A 15 19.40 -19.96 5.39
C ARG A 15 19.49 -19.82 6.90
N ARG A 16 18.80 -18.82 7.47
CA ARG A 16 18.62 -18.74 8.92
C ARG A 16 17.78 -19.94 9.37
N PRO A 17 18.18 -20.67 10.43
CA PRO A 17 17.31 -21.67 11.03
C PRO A 17 16.10 -20.98 11.68
N GLN A 18 14.89 -21.41 11.29
CA GLN A 18 13.63 -21.02 11.91
C GLN A 18 13.53 -21.64 13.32
N PRO A 19 13.16 -20.88 14.36
CA PRO A 19 12.78 -21.47 15.64
C PRO A 19 11.49 -22.28 15.49
N ARG A 20 11.49 -23.49 16.07
CA ARG A 20 10.34 -24.42 16.09
C ARG A 20 9.23 -23.83 16.96
N ALA A 21 8.02 -23.76 16.42
CA ALA A 21 6.82 -23.46 17.18
C ALA A 21 6.54 -24.59 18.19
N PRO A 22 6.15 -24.29 19.45
CA PRO A 22 5.60 -25.28 20.34
C PRO A 22 4.17 -25.68 19.92
N ALA A 23 3.86 -26.96 20.08
CA ALA A 23 2.54 -27.53 19.87
C ALA A 23 1.59 -27.07 20.98
N SER A 24 0.49 -26.42 20.60
CA SER A 24 -0.61 -26.14 21.53
C SER A 24 -1.55 -27.34 21.64
N PRO A 25 -1.97 -27.71 22.85
CA PRO A 25 -2.81 -28.88 23.09
C PRO A 25 -4.26 -28.68 22.61
N MET A 26 -4.86 -29.77 22.13
CA MET A 26 -6.30 -29.92 21.94
C MET A 26 -6.99 -29.96 23.31
N ALA A 27 -8.00 -29.12 23.53
CA ALA A 27 -8.93 -29.29 24.65
C ALA A 27 -10.37 -28.90 24.26
N MET A 28 -11.17 -29.97 24.18
CA MET A 28 -12.62 -30.13 24.37
C MET A 28 -13.61 -28.99 24.13
N ARG A 29 -14.60 -29.33 23.29
CA ARG A 29 -15.87 -28.64 23.07
C ARG A 29 -16.85 -29.02 24.19
N PRO A 30 -17.54 -28.08 24.85
CA PRO A 30 -18.79 -28.39 25.51
C PRO A 30 -19.94 -28.39 24.49
N THR A 31 -20.68 -29.49 24.47
CA THR A 31 -21.92 -29.69 23.72
C THR A 31 -23.10 -28.94 24.35
N ALA A 32 -23.83 -28.25 23.48
CA ALA A 32 -25.28 -27.99 23.49
C ALA A 32 -25.94 -27.45 24.78
N ALA A 33 -26.34 -26.18 24.72
CA ALA A 33 -27.63 -25.77 25.29
C ALA A 33 -28.40 -25.00 24.21
N LEU A 34 -29.45 -25.65 23.71
CA LEU A 34 -30.44 -25.12 22.80
C LEU A 34 -31.22 -24.01 23.54
N ARG A 35 -31.14 -22.77 23.08
CA ARG A 35 -32.23 -21.81 23.22
C ARG A 35 -32.41 -21.07 21.90
N ALA A 36 -33.33 -21.61 21.12
CA ALA A 36 -33.96 -20.89 20.03
C ALA A 36 -34.63 -19.64 20.61
N ALA A 37 -34.10 -18.49 20.24
CA ALA A 37 -34.84 -17.26 20.16
C ALA A 37 -34.27 -16.54 18.95
N ALA A 38 -34.70 -16.95 17.76
CA ALA A 38 -34.56 -16.10 16.59
C ALA A 38 -35.38 -14.84 16.89
N PRO A 39 -34.79 -13.64 17.02
CA PRO A 39 -35.60 -12.45 17.04
C PRO A 39 -36.26 -12.36 15.67
N LEU A 40 -37.60 -12.50 15.62
CA LEU A 40 -38.39 -11.92 14.54
C LEU A 40 -38.21 -10.40 14.63
N ALA A 41 -37.11 -9.90 14.09
CA ALA A 41 -36.93 -8.48 13.82
C ALA A 41 -37.78 -8.17 12.58
N LEU A 42 -39.07 -7.91 12.81
CA LEU A 42 -39.92 -7.25 11.85
C LEU A 42 -39.34 -5.86 11.55
N ALA A 43 -39.10 -5.62 10.26
CA ALA A 43 -39.10 -4.34 9.56
C ALA A 43 -38.46 -3.13 10.26
N LEU A 44 -37.16 -2.94 10.06
CA LEU A 44 -36.54 -1.62 9.98
C LEU A 44 -35.61 -1.64 8.78
N GLY A 45 -35.78 -0.67 7.88
CA GLY A 45 -35.19 -0.67 6.54
C GLY A 45 -33.71 -1.02 6.52
N ALA A 46 -33.30 -1.74 5.47
CA ALA A 46 -31.91 -2.07 5.21
C ALA A 46 -31.09 -0.78 5.12
N VAL A 47 -30.50 -0.37 6.24
CA VAL A 47 -29.51 0.69 6.27
C VAL A 47 -28.30 0.08 5.58
N ALA A 48 -28.06 0.46 4.32
CA ALA A 48 -26.84 0.11 3.62
C ALA A 48 -25.68 0.64 4.46
N GLN A 49 -24.96 -0.27 5.13
CA GLN A 49 -23.77 0.05 5.89
C GLN A 49 -22.74 0.56 4.87
N VAL A 50 -22.57 1.88 4.77
CA VAL A 50 -21.47 2.49 4.01
C VAL A 50 -20.20 2.07 4.72
N GLN A 51 -19.44 1.16 4.11
CA GLN A 51 -18.11 0.86 4.61
C GLN A 51 -17.25 2.13 4.49
N PRO A 52 -16.55 2.55 5.56
CA PRO A 52 -15.63 3.66 5.46
C PRO A 52 -14.58 3.32 4.41
N ILE A 53 -14.37 4.23 3.47
CA ILE A 53 -13.33 4.12 2.45
C ILE A 53 -12.01 3.89 3.18
N GLU A 54 -11.38 2.74 2.95
CA GLU A 54 -10.10 2.39 3.57
C GLU A 54 -9.12 3.54 3.28
N GLN A 55 -8.62 4.18 4.34
CA GLN A 55 -7.71 5.31 4.18
C GLN A 55 -6.47 4.84 3.43
N VAL A 56 -6.19 5.45 2.28
CA VAL A 56 -5.03 5.11 1.47
C VAL A 56 -3.77 5.30 2.32
N ASN A 57 -3.20 4.20 2.79
CA ASN A 57 -2.02 4.24 3.64
C ASN A 57 -0.78 4.52 2.80
N THR A 58 -0.44 5.80 2.66
CA THR A 58 0.75 6.22 1.89
C THR A 58 2.06 6.07 2.67
N ARG A 59 2.04 5.59 3.92
CA ARG A 59 3.25 5.54 4.77
C ARG A 59 4.32 4.56 4.27
N CYS A 60 3.94 3.58 3.47
CA CYS A 60 4.87 2.65 2.83
C CYS A 60 5.57 3.25 1.60
N LEU A 61 5.08 4.38 1.08
CA LEU A 61 5.66 5.06 -0.08
C LEU A 61 6.87 5.90 0.31
N VAL A 62 7.85 5.94 -0.58
CA VAL A 62 9.06 6.75 -0.43
C VAL A 62 8.67 8.22 -0.40
N TYR A 63 9.08 8.92 0.65
CA TYR A 63 8.83 10.35 0.77
C TYR A 63 9.80 11.13 -0.13
N GLN A 64 9.27 11.82 -1.14
CA GLN A 64 10.08 12.59 -2.08
C GLN A 64 10.09 14.06 -1.70
N GLY A 65 11.13 14.50 -0.99
CA GLY A 65 11.24 15.88 -0.46
C GLY A 65 11.10 16.95 -1.54
N ASP A 66 11.64 16.71 -2.73
CA ASP A 66 11.51 17.63 -3.86
C ASP A 66 10.16 17.52 -4.57
N GLY A 67 9.30 16.58 -4.19
CA GLY A 67 7.96 16.37 -4.75
C GLY A 67 7.91 15.44 -5.96
N CYS A 68 6.71 14.98 -6.29
CA CYS A 68 6.47 14.03 -7.38
C CYS A 68 6.99 14.53 -8.74
N HIS A 69 6.83 15.83 -9.03
CA HIS A 69 7.23 16.42 -10.33
C HIS A 69 8.72 16.31 -10.71
N LYS A 70 9.60 15.96 -9.77
CA LYS A 70 11.01 15.72 -10.07
C LYS A 70 11.27 14.29 -10.56
N LEU A 71 10.32 13.37 -10.38
CA LEU A 71 10.44 11.98 -10.79
C LEU A 71 10.19 11.85 -12.30
N THR A 72 11.23 11.43 -13.01
CA THR A 72 11.18 11.14 -14.45
C THR A 72 11.11 9.65 -14.76
N ASP A 73 11.20 8.79 -13.74
CA ASP A 73 11.01 7.35 -13.85
C ASP A 73 9.63 6.94 -13.33
N LYS A 74 8.95 6.10 -14.11
CA LYS A 74 7.60 5.61 -13.78
C LYS A 74 7.59 4.77 -12.52
N THR A 75 8.60 3.92 -12.32
CA THR A 75 8.65 3.00 -11.18
C THR A 75 8.91 3.78 -9.90
N ALA A 76 9.84 4.73 -9.93
CA ALA A 76 10.12 5.64 -8.82
C ALA A 76 8.87 6.46 -8.46
N CYS A 77 8.14 6.97 -9.46
CA CYS A 77 6.87 7.66 -9.27
C CYS A 77 5.88 6.80 -8.48
N LEU A 78 5.55 5.61 -8.98
CA LEU A 78 4.48 4.79 -8.39
C LEU A 78 4.80 4.26 -6.98
N ASN A 79 6.07 4.31 -6.56
CA ASN A 79 6.52 3.92 -5.22
C ASN A 79 6.76 5.13 -4.29
N SER A 80 6.37 6.34 -4.70
CA SER A 80 6.64 7.58 -3.98
C SER A 80 5.38 8.33 -3.56
N ARG A 81 5.53 9.20 -2.57
CA ARG A 81 4.56 10.21 -2.16
C ARG A 81 5.18 11.60 -2.16
N ASP A 82 4.36 12.62 -2.41
CA ASP A 82 4.83 13.99 -2.52
C ASP A 82 5.30 14.52 -1.17
N GLY A 83 6.47 15.15 -1.16
CA GLY A 83 7.07 15.70 0.04
C GLY A 83 7.37 17.19 -0.03
N ARG A 84 6.75 17.93 -0.96
CA ARG A 84 6.98 19.37 -1.13
C ARG A 84 6.72 20.13 0.18
N TYR A 85 7.40 21.27 0.33
CA TYR A 85 7.28 22.11 1.52
C TYR A 85 5.91 22.82 1.65
N MET A 86 5.09 22.83 0.61
CA MET A 86 3.74 23.40 0.65
C MET A 86 2.72 22.29 0.92
N ASP A 87 1.83 22.50 1.89
CA ASP A 87 0.75 21.56 2.18
C ASP A 87 -0.29 21.55 1.06
N GLN A 88 -0.52 22.70 0.44
CA GLN A 88 -1.53 22.88 -0.59
C GLN A 88 -0.98 23.46 -1.88
N LEU A 89 -1.54 23.00 -3.00
CA LEU A 89 -1.31 23.55 -4.34
C LEU A 89 -2.67 23.68 -5.03
N ASN A 90 -3.01 24.88 -5.51
CA ASN A 90 -4.30 25.18 -6.14
C ASN A 90 -5.52 24.82 -5.27
N GLY A 91 -5.43 25.05 -3.95
CA GLY A 91 -6.51 24.77 -2.99
C GLY A 91 -6.75 23.28 -2.71
N ARG A 92 -5.72 22.46 -2.90
CA ARG A 92 -5.76 21.01 -2.71
C ARG A 92 -4.57 20.58 -1.87
N THR A 93 -4.80 19.75 -0.86
CA THR A 93 -3.72 19.15 -0.08
C THR A 93 -2.91 18.22 -0.99
N ILE A 94 -1.60 18.43 -1.06
CA ILE A 94 -0.70 17.62 -1.89
C ILE A 94 0.40 16.93 -1.08
N ARG A 95 0.78 17.48 0.09
CA ARG A 95 1.85 16.88 0.87
C ARG A 95 1.40 15.53 1.43
N GLY A 96 2.21 14.51 1.19
CA GLY A 96 1.95 13.14 1.61
C GLY A 96 1.03 12.36 0.68
N ASP A 97 0.49 13.00 -0.37
CA ASP A 97 -0.31 12.33 -1.39
C ASP A 97 0.54 11.35 -2.18
N PRO A 98 -0.04 10.22 -2.62
CA PRO A 98 0.67 9.30 -3.49
C PRO A 98 0.98 9.98 -4.84
N CYS A 99 2.17 9.71 -5.37
CA CYS A 99 2.53 10.16 -6.71
C CYS A 99 1.82 9.29 -7.75
N VAL A 100 1.35 9.92 -8.82
CA VAL A 100 0.70 9.26 -9.94
C VAL A 100 1.40 9.58 -11.25
N TRP A 101 1.53 8.54 -12.07
CA TRP A 101 2.14 8.63 -13.39
C TRP A 101 1.06 8.74 -14.44
N PHE A 102 1.09 9.81 -15.23
CA PHE A 102 0.09 10.05 -16.28
C PHE A 102 0.72 10.63 -17.54
N GLN A 103 0.02 10.50 -18.66
CA GLN A 103 0.38 11.19 -19.90
C GLN A 103 -0.28 12.57 -19.90
N ALA A 104 0.54 13.62 -19.97
CA ALA A 104 0.04 14.98 -20.01
C ALA A 104 -0.57 15.28 -21.38
N GLN A 105 -1.59 16.14 -21.41
CA GLN A 105 -2.20 16.60 -22.66
C GLN A 105 -1.21 17.37 -23.54
N SER A 106 -0.21 18.00 -22.92
CA SER A 106 0.91 18.66 -23.61
C SER A 106 1.89 17.67 -24.29
N GLY A 107 1.64 16.37 -24.18
CA GLY A 107 2.63 15.33 -24.48
C GLY A 107 3.59 15.10 -23.32
N GLY A 108 4.18 13.90 -23.32
CA GLY A 108 5.12 13.43 -22.31
C GLY A 108 4.46 12.87 -21.06
N ALA A 109 5.18 11.98 -20.40
CA ALA A 109 4.75 11.39 -19.15
C ALA A 109 5.22 12.25 -17.97
N LYS A 110 4.35 12.45 -16.99
CA LYS A 110 4.62 13.27 -15.81
C LYS A 110 4.23 12.52 -14.53
N SER A 111 4.94 12.86 -13.46
CA SER A 111 4.65 12.43 -12.10
C SER A 111 4.11 13.62 -11.33
N GLU A 112 2.91 13.51 -10.75
CA GLU A 112 2.33 14.55 -9.90
C GLU A 112 1.61 13.93 -8.70
N PRO A 113 1.30 14.70 -7.65
CA PRO A 113 0.43 14.24 -6.56
C PRO A 113 -0.96 13.88 -7.08
N PHE A 114 -1.57 12.84 -6.51
CA PHE A 114 -2.93 12.40 -6.89
C PHE A 114 -3.95 13.54 -6.85
N SER A 115 -4.04 14.29 -5.74
CA SER A 115 -5.04 15.35 -5.63
C SER A 115 -4.86 16.46 -6.65
N TYR A 116 -3.62 16.69 -7.12
CA TYR A 116 -3.31 17.73 -8.11
C TYR A 116 -3.96 17.48 -9.48
N ILE A 117 -4.09 16.21 -9.89
CA ILE A 117 -4.57 15.86 -11.23
C ILE A 117 -6.07 15.55 -11.30
N ILE A 118 -6.71 15.26 -10.17
CA ILE A 118 -8.14 14.92 -10.11
C ILE A 118 -8.97 16.20 -10.32
N ARG A 119 -9.76 16.28 -11.39
CA ARG A 119 -10.72 17.40 -11.58
C ARG A 119 -11.85 17.30 -10.55
N LYS A 120 -12.28 18.45 -10.01
CA LYS A 120 -13.48 18.55 -9.17
C LYS A 120 -14.72 18.59 -10.04
#